data_AF-A0A3N4YG71-F1
#
_entry.id   AF-A0A3N4YG71-F1
#
_cell.length_a   1.000
_cell.length_b   1.000
_cell.length_c   1.000
_cell.angle_alpha   90.00
_cell.angle_beta   90.00
_cell.angle_gamma   90.00
#
_symmetry.space_group_name_H-M   'P 1'
#
loop_
_entity.id
_entity.type
_entity.pdbx_description
1 polymer ?
#
loop_
_entity_poly.entity_id
_entity_poly.type
_entity_poly.pdbx_seq_one_letter_code
_entity_poly.pdbx_strand_id
1 'polypeptide(L)'
;MTTDISTPDQNAVLENETTTETELAEPRDEVRRNDVIVCSFYTADDYYRGHGERLRAALDRLGVAHELREIAIPEGLDWADVTRKKVPFLAEVCEKHPDKKVYWIDVDCSLSSFPPLIADFSADIIGFQRGFSSPLSIGYANRTRFWEPAFWGVNTSPAARRFVADAAAAEAAGADIKATDDYFFEESWRKNAESLSFQIIPSVAVFSKAKPEITDVTPFFSFGSSGNVEEFKGKVVQHGRAGLPGGAAAGVPMRRRVLDVLKKVERKLPGDARNSLRLVADRVGVTHVLTHGLKEGFSGSGRRIRIANRLVREGQAGRADKVAELWSRLEQMGPVDDAERDAKRAADTFVRFRTTGDGTPIPLAWWPRPYPGNFGDWLSPLVLAHYSGRPLRFLEPAAPVSRPHILSVGSIGRFVKPKSVVVGTGISSDDISLEPKATYVSLRGPITAARVKESGGPEVTSFGDPGLLLSRIYPYERGETNGRVALVRHFTHANLPVVLPEGWDELSVLMSSPEDIEAFVRRLGEYDAVVTSAMHVMIACHSYGIPCALVVFEGMEGTVHGNGVKYRDYSLGAGLSRTFEPVGVPLDLNAVNLPELVVTERVSEAKLDEVAEAIRTAVDTWAARAAR
;
A
#
# COMPACT_ATOMS: atom_id res chain seq x y z
N MET A 1 -25.51 45.96 -56.68
CA MET A 1 -24.18 46.34 -56.16
C MET A 1 -23.80 45.26 -55.14
N THR A 2 -23.25 44.13 -55.61
CA THR A 2 -21.79 43.84 -55.72
C THR A 2 -21.14 43.87 -54.33
N THR A 3 -20.55 42.80 -53.79
CA THR A 3 -19.70 41.74 -54.38
C THR A 3 -19.52 40.61 -53.36
N ASP A 4 -19.72 39.34 -53.74
CA ASP A 4 -18.69 38.30 -54.02
C ASP A 4 -17.96 37.79 -52.76
N ILE A 5 -17.71 36.49 -52.56
CA ILE A 5 -16.98 35.61 -53.48
C ILE A 5 -17.48 34.15 -53.38
N SER A 6 -17.74 33.58 -54.55
CA SER A 6 -17.87 32.15 -54.83
C SER A 6 -16.51 31.45 -54.94
N THR A 7 -16.43 30.23 -54.40
CA THR A 7 -15.52 29.12 -54.79
C THR A 7 -15.55 28.88 -56.32
N PRO A 8 -14.51 28.31 -56.98
CA PRO A 8 -14.31 26.84 -56.92
C PRO A 8 -12.94 26.23 -57.32
N ASP A 9 -12.85 24.93 -57.02
CA ASP A 9 -12.47 23.82 -57.91
C ASP A 9 -11.14 23.07 -57.76
N GLN A 10 -11.31 21.74 -57.87
CA GLN A 10 -10.35 20.65 -57.82
C GLN A 10 -9.74 20.41 -59.21
N ASN A 11 -8.44 20.07 -59.29
CA ASN A 11 -7.94 18.80 -59.85
C ASN A 11 -6.43 18.80 -60.20
N ALA A 12 -5.85 17.62 -59.98
CA ALA A 12 -4.67 17.02 -60.64
C ALA A 12 -3.29 17.57 -60.18
N VAL A 13 -2.21 16.81 -60.00
CA VAL A 13 -1.76 15.52 -60.56
C VAL A 13 -0.84 14.82 -59.52
N LEU A 14 -0.85 13.48 -59.52
CA LEU A 14 0.08 12.58 -58.84
C LEU A 14 1.48 12.65 -59.46
N GLU A 15 2.53 12.84 -58.66
CA GLU A 15 3.86 12.30 -58.95
C GLU A 15 4.50 11.79 -57.64
N ASN A 16 4.83 10.50 -57.64
CA ASN A 16 5.57 9.77 -56.61
C ASN A 16 7.05 10.12 -56.71
N GLU A 17 7.72 10.40 -55.59
CA GLU A 17 9.15 10.09 -55.40
C GLU A 17 9.47 9.85 -53.91
N THR A 18 9.47 8.58 -53.54
CA THR A 18 10.52 7.82 -52.83
C THR A 18 11.41 8.52 -51.80
N THR A 19 11.18 8.18 -50.53
CA THR A 19 12.14 8.04 -49.40
C THR A 19 13.43 8.85 -49.37
N THR A 20 13.55 9.71 -48.35
CA THR A 20 14.79 9.92 -47.58
C THR A 20 14.46 10.11 -46.11
N GLU A 21 14.94 9.17 -45.30
CA GLU A 21 15.44 9.33 -43.93
C GLU A 21 14.62 10.24 -42.99
N THR A 22 13.76 9.61 -42.19
CA THR A 22 13.33 10.17 -40.92
C THR A 22 14.56 10.29 -40.02
N GLU A 23 15.16 11.48 -39.98
CA GLU A 23 16.06 11.87 -38.91
C GLU A 23 15.40 11.52 -37.58
N LEU A 24 16.00 10.56 -36.89
CA LEU A 24 15.78 10.30 -35.48
C LEU A 24 15.93 11.66 -34.78
N ALA A 25 14.81 12.22 -34.33
CA ALA A 25 14.84 13.41 -33.50
C ALA A 25 15.78 13.13 -32.32
N GLU A 26 16.89 13.87 -32.29
CA GLU A 26 17.81 13.85 -31.16
C GLU A 26 17.04 14.13 -29.86
N PRO A 27 17.51 13.61 -28.72
CA PRO A 27 16.86 13.85 -27.43
C PRO A 27 16.69 15.35 -27.25
N ARG A 28 15.46 15.81 -27.02
CA ARG A 28 15.23 17.21 -26.63
C ARG A 28 16.11 17.47 -25.41
N ASP A 29 17.06 18.37 -25.53
CA ASP A 29 17.77 18.96 -24.40
C ASP A 29 16.71 19.51 -23.42
N GLU A 30 16.37 18.73 -22.40
CA GLU A 30 15.60 19.23 -21.28
C GLU A 30 16.44 20.33 -20.64
N VAL A 31 15.94 21.57 -20.71
CA VAL A 31 16.60 22.76 -20.18
C VAL A 31 16.95 22.51 -18.71
N ARG A 32 18.23 22.27 -18.44
CA ARG A 32 18.73 22.17 -17.06
C ARG A 32 18.38 23.45 -16.32
N ARG A 33 17.57 23.32 -15.27
CA ARG A 33 17.15 24.44 -14.44
C ARG A 33 18.34 24.92 -13.61
N ASN A 34 18.84 26.11 -13.91
CA ASN A 34 19.97 26.70 -13.19
C ASN A 34 19.56 27.43 -11.90
N ASP A 35 18.27 27.68 -11.70
CA ASP A 35 17.69 28.42 -10.57
C ASP A 35 17.39 27.56 -9.33
N VAL A 36 17.63 26.26 -9.41
CA VAL A 36 17.35 25.29 -8.34
C VAL A 36 18.60 24.46 -8.02
N ILE A 37 18.76 24.07 -6.76
CA ILE A 37 19.71 23.03 -6.34
C ILE A 37 19.08 22.11 -5.28
N VAL A 38 19.25 20.80 -5.45
CA VAL A 38 18.83 19.78 -4.46
C VAL A 38 20.05 19.31 -3.68
N CYS A 39 19.98 19.30 -2.36
CA CYS A 39 21.09 18.88 -1.50
C CYS A 39 20.68 17.78 -0.53
N SER A 40 21.64 16.93 -0.21
CA SER A 40 21.53 15.87 0.80
C SER A 40 22.92 15.42 1.25
N PHE A 41 22.98 14.59 2.29
CA PHE A 41 24.18 13.83 2.61
C PHE A 41 23.85 12.39 2.93
N TYR A 42 24.86 11.54 2.87
CA TYR A 42 24.77 10.13 3.22
C TYR A 42 26.04 9.65 3.89
N THR A 43 25.94 8.57 4.65
CA THR A 43 27.06 8.00 5.41
C THR A 43 27.80 6.98 4.56
N ALA A 44 29.08 6.74 4.87
CA ALA A 44 29.98 5.94 4.05
C ALA A 44 29.72 4.41 4.11
N ASP A 45 28.66 3.96 4.77
CA ASP A 45 28.24 2.56 4.74
C ASP A 45 27.52 2.22 3.43
N ASP A 46 27.63 0.95 3.02
CA ASP A 46 27.11 0.49 1.72
C ASP A 46 25.61 0.73 1.55
N TYR A 47 24.84 0.72 2.65
CA TYR A 47 23.41 0.98 2.60
C TYR A 47 23.11 2.42 2.18
N TYR A 48 23.68 3.42 2.87
CA TYR A 48 23.45 4.83 2.54
C TYR A 48 24.22 5.29 1.30
N ARG A 49 25.36 4.69 0.97
CA ARG A 49 26.05 4.93 -0.31
C ARG A 49 25.17 4.54 -1.51
N GLY A 50 24.55 3.36 -1.47
CA GLY A 50 23.64 2.92 -2.53
C GLY A 50 22.42 3.83 -2.68
N HIS A 51 21.89 4.38 -1.59
CA HIS A 51 20.85 5.42 -1.64
C HIS A 51 21.35 6.73 -2.26
N GLY A 52 22.55 7.19 -1.88
CA GLY A 52 23.17 8.38 -2.44
C GLY A 52 23.40 8.28 -3.95
N GLU A 53 23.87 7.14 -4.43
CA GLU A 53 24.05 6.87 -5.86
C GLU A 53 22.73 6.84 -6.63
N ARG A 54 21.70 6.20 -6.08
CA ARG A 54 20.35 6.20 -6.69
C ARG A 54 19.76 7.60 -6.77
N LEU A 55 19.88 8.39 -5.70
CA LEU A 55 19.40 9.77 -5.69
C LEU A 55 20.15 10.63 -6.68
N ARG A 56 21.49 10.48 -6.77
CA ARG A 56 22.32 11.16 -7.77
C ARG A 56 21.83 10.87 -9.18
N ALA A 57 21.71 9.59 -9.54
CA ALA A 57 21.24 9.17 -10.86
C ALA A 57 19.83 9.68 -11.17
N ALA A 58 18.93 9.74 -10.17
CA ALA A 58 17.61 10.31 -10.34
C ALA A 58 17.66 11.82 -10.62
N LEU A 59 18.46 12.59 -9.88
CA LEU A 59 18.59 14.04 -10.08
C LEU A 59 19.27 14.39 -11.40
N ASP A 60 20.28 13.61 -11.81
CA ASP A 60 20.92 13.72 -13.12
C ASP A 60 19.93 13.49 -14.26
N ARG A 61 19.12 12.42 -14.16
CA ARG A 61 18.07 12.12 -15.15
C ARG A 61 17.03 13.23 -15.23
N LEU A 62 16.73 13.90 -14.11
CA LEU A 62 15.77 15.02 -14.05
C LEU A 62 16.37 16.36 -14.49
N GLY A 63 17.66 16.42 -14.83
CA GLY A 63 18.33 17.67 -15.19
C GLY A 63 18.40 18.68 -14.03
N VAL A 64 18.34 18.22 -12.78
CA VAL A 64 18.34 19.07 -11.58
C VAL A 64 19.74 19.11 -10.97
N ALA A 65 20.29 20.32 -10.81
CA ALA A 65 21.59 20.51 -10.14
C ALA A 65 21.52 20.00 -8.70
N HIS A 66 22.58 19.35 -8.23
CA HIS A 66 22.57 18.73 -6.91
C HIS A 66 23.90 18.79 -6.18
N GLU A 67 23.84 18.80 -4.85
CA GLU A 67 24.99 18.68 -3.94
C GLU A 67 24.74 17.53 -2.95
N LEU A 68 25.31 16.36 -3.27
CA LEU A 68 25.20 15.15 -2.45
C LEU A 68 26.58 14.83 -1.84
N ARG A 69 26.69 14.94 -0.51
CA ARG A 69 27.96 14.79 0.21
C ARG A 69 28.02 13.47 0.99
N GLU A 70 29.07 12.68 0.79
CA GLU A 70 29.39 11.59 1.71
C GLU A 70 29.98 12.18 3.00
N ILE A 71 29.45 11.78 4.16
CA ILE A 71 29.94 12.22 5.47
C ILE A 71 30.49 11.05 6.29
N ALA A 72 31.65 11.26 6.90
CA ALA A 72 32.17 10.36 7.93
C ALA A 72 31.41 10.57 9.24
N ILE A 73 31.04 9.48 9.90
CA ILE A 73 30.49 9.50 11.27
C ILE A 73 31.65 9.20 12.23
N PRO A 74 32.09 10.16 13.07
CA PRO A 74 32.98 9.89 14.18
C PRO A 74 32.49 8.75 15.08
N GLU A 75 33.40 7.94 15.62
CA GLU A 75 33.06 6.91 16.60
C GLU A 75 32.31 7.53 17.80
N GLY A 76 31.15 6.97 18.14
CA GLY A 76 30.34 7.37 19.30
C GLY A 76 29.17 8.32 19.02
N LEU A 77 28.98 8.79 17.78
CA LEU A 77 27.77 9.53 17.40
C LEU A 77 26.62 8.58 17.07
N ASP A 78 25.41 8.90 17.55
CA ASP A 78 24.21 8.14 17.23
C ASP A 78 23.43 8.75 16.06
N TRP A 79 22.35 8.08 15.64
CA TRP A 79 21.53 8.52 14.51
C TRP A 79 20.97 9.93 14.67
N ALA A 80 20.67 10.38 15.90
CA ALA A 80 20.15 11.72 16.13
C ALA A 80 21.21 12.78 15.86
N ASP A 81 22.47 12.50 16.21
CA ASP A 81 23.61 13.39 15.94
C ASP A 81 23.89 13.50 14.44
N VAL A 82 23.75 12.39 13.72
CA VAL A 82 23.89 12.39 12.25
C VAL A 82 22.76 13.19 11.60
N THR A 83 21.52 12.97 12.04
CA THR A 83 20.35 13.67 11.48
C THR A 83 20.45 15.19 11.74
N ARG A 84 20.92 15.59 12.92
CA ARG A 84 21.14 17.00 13.30
C ARG A 84 22.06 17.75 12.34
N LYS A 85 23.03 17.09 11.69
CA LYS A 85 23.93 17.71 10.70
C LYS A 85 23.20 18.29 9.47
N LYS A 86 21.92 17.94 9.26
CA LYS A 86 21.06 18.54 8.21
C LYS A 86 21.01 20.06 8.30
N VAL A 87 20.94 20.59 9.52
CA VAL A 87 20.76 22.02 9.76
C VAL A 87 21.95 22.85 9.27
N PRO A 88 23.19 22.63 9.76
CA PRO A 88 24.34 23.40 9.27
C PRO A 88 24.66 23.12 7.80
N PHE A 89 24.43 21.89 7.30
CA PHE A 89 24.66 21.56 5.90
C PHE A 89 23.72 22.35 4.96
N LEU A 90 22.43 22.44 5.29
CA LEU A 90 21.50 23.22 4.48
C LEU A 90 21.84 24.71 4.50
N ALA A 91 22.28 25.24 5.64
CA ALA A 91 22.74 26.62 5.74
C ALA A 91 23.95 26.90 4.84
N GLU A 92 24.95 26.01 4.84
CA GLU A 92 26.12 26.07 3.96
C GLU A 92 25.72 26.13 2.47
N VAL A 93 24.80 25.24 2.05
CA VAL A 93 24.32 25.22 0.66
C VAL A 93 23.54 26.49 0.31
N CYS A 94 22.75 27.03 1.24
CA CYS A 94 22.05 28.32 1.05
C CYS A 94 23.01 29.49 0.89
N GLU A 95 24.10 29.53 1.66
CA GLU A 95 25.13 30.58 1.57
C GLU A 95 25.93 30.49 0.27
N LYS A 96 26.28 29.27 -0.16
CA LYS A 96 26.99 29.00 -1.41
C LYS A 96 26.16 29.33 -2.66
N HIS A 97 24.83 29.23 -2.55
CA HIS A 97 23.89 29.44 -3.65
C HIS A 97 22.83 30.48 -3.31
N PRO A 98 23.21 31.77 -3.16
CA PRO A 98 22.30 32.82 -2.70
C PRO A 98 21.14 33.07 -3.68
N ASP A 99 21.38 32.87 -4.97
CA ASP A 99 20.49 33.11 -6.10
C ASP A 99 19.64 31.90 -6.51
N LYS A 100 19.82 30.73 -5.87
CA LYS A 100 19.07 29.51 -6.19
C LYS A 100 18.10 29.09 -5.10
N LYS A 101 16.95 28.55 -5.47
CA LYS A 101 16.08 27.82 -4.54
C LYS A 101 16.80 26.54 -4.11
N VAL A 102 16.89 26.30 -2.81
CA VAL A 102 17.61 25.15 -2.24
C VAL A 102 16.61 24.16 -1.68
N TYR A 103 16.72 22.89 -2.10
CA TYR A 103 15.86 21.82 -1.60
C TYR A 103 16.66 20.85 -0.78
N TRP A 104 16.11 20.47 0.36
CA TRP A 104 16.57 19.29 1.08
C TRP A 104 15.75 18.08 0.65
N ILE A 105 16.42 16.95 0.47
CA ILE A 105 15.79 15.62 0.36
C ILE A 105 16.55 14.62 1.24
N ASP A 106 15.83 13.81 2.02
CA ASP A 106 16.46 12.69 2.73
C ASP A 106 16.97 11.66 1.70
N VAL A 107 18.19 11.16 1.89
CA VAL A 107 18.87 10.34 0.88
C VAL A 107 18.15 9.03 0.54
N ASP A 108 17.34 8.51 1.46
CA ASP A 108 16.53 7.30 1.28
C ASP A 108 15.18 7.56 0.58
N CYS A 109 14.90 8.81 0.20
CA CYS A 109 13.73 9.20 -0.58
C CYS A 109 14.03 9.25 -2.08
N SER A 110 12.99 9.27 -2.92
CA SER A 110 13.14 9.35 -4.37
C SER A 110 12.21 10.35 -5.03
N LEU A 111 12.67 10.91 -6.15
CA LEU A 111 11.93 11.80 -7.03
C LEU A 111 11.77 11.15 -8.41
N SER A 112 10.55 11.10 -8.92
CA SER A 112 10.28 10.65 -10.30
C SER A 112 10.24 11.79 -11.31
N SER A 113 9.92 13.01 -10.85
CA SER A 113 9.80 14.22 -11.64
C SER A 113 10.02 15.45 -10.75
N PHE A 114 10.19 16.63 -11.36
CA PHE A 114 10.33 17.90 -10.64
C PHE A 114 9.31 18.92 -11.18
N PRO A 115 8.01 18.78 -10.82
CA PRO A 115 6.93 19.49 -11.49
C PRO A 115 6.93 21.00 -11.19
N PRO A 116 6.25 21.83 -12.01
CA PRO A 116 6.19 23.30 -11.83
C PRO A 116 5.74 23.73 -10.44
N LEU A 117 4.80 23.01 -9.81
CA LEU A 117 4.38 23.24 -8.42
C LEU A 117 5.56 23.27 -7.45
N ILE A 118 6.55 22.40 -7.68
CA ILE A 118 7.76 22.31 -6.88
C ILE A 118 8.76 23.35 -7.36
N ALA A 119 9.07 23.38 -8.65
CA ALA A 119 10.17 24.17 -9.19
C ALA A 119 9.91 25.70 -9.14
N ASP A 120 8.66 26.11 -9.37
CA ASP A 120 8.26 27.50 -9.54
C ASP A 120 7.57 28.10 -8.31
N PHE A 121 7.66 27.43 -7.15
CA PHE A 121 7.03 27.92 -5.92
C PHE A 121 7.51 29.33 -5.56
N SER A 122 6.58 30.17 -5.09
CA SER A 122 6.83 31.59 -4.79
C SER A 122 6.88 31.89 -3.29
N ALA A 123 6.37 30.99 -2.44
CA ALA A 123 6.46 31.12 -0.99
C ALA A 123 7.91 31.11 -0.49
N ASP A 124 8.15 31.52 0.75
CA ASP A 124 9.49 31.52 1.37
C ASP A 124 10.00 30.09 1.55
N ILE A 125 9.10 29.17 1.92
CA ILE A 125 9.38 27.75 2.02
C ILE A 125 8.24 26.91 1.43
N ILE A 126 8.57 25.72 0.92
CA ILE A 126 7.62 24.72 0.41
C ILE A 126 7.89 23.37 1.06
N GLY A 127 6.85 22.60 1.40
CA GLY A 127 7.04 21.26 1.92
C GLY A 127 5.76 20.49 2.16
N PHE A 128 5.89 19.21 2.48
CA PHE A 128 4.76 18.40 2.90
C PHE A 128 4.33 18.75 4.34
N GLN A 129 3.04 18.60 4.62
CA GLN A 129 2.57 18.55 5.99
C GLN A 129 3.09 17.30 6.70
N ARG A 130 3.36 17.38 8.01
CA ARG A 130 3.84 16.25 8.82
C ARG A 130 3.06 14.95 8.58
N GLY A 131 3.78 13.86 8.29
CA GLY A 131 3.22 12.54 7.98
C GLY A 131 2.55 12.45 6.61
N PHE A 132 2.90 13.37 5.70
CA PHE A 132 2.32 13.50 4.36
C PHE A 132 0.79 13.59 4.42
N SER A 133 0.25 14.21 5.46
CA SER A 133 -1.19 14.16 5.76
C SER A 133 -1.96 15.26 5.01
N SER A 134 -3.28 15.09 4.91
CA SER A 134 -4.16 16.09 4.29
C SER A 134 -4.06 17.44 5.03
N PRO A 135 -4.11 18.58 4.31
CA PRO A 135 -4.23 19.93 4.87
C PRO A 135 -5.33 20.07 5.93
N LEU A 136 -6.36 19.22 5.91
CA LEU A 136 -7.42 19.19 6.94
C LEU A 136 -6.89 18.88 8.35
N SER A 137 -5.68 18.32 8.46
CA SER A 137 -5.04 18.00 9.74
C SER A 137 -3.89 18.94 10.11
N ILE A 138 -3.78 20.08 9.41
CA ILE A 138 -2.74 21.07 9.63
C ILE A 138 -2.85 21.72 11.01
N GLY A 139 -1.73 22.25 11.51
CA GLY A 139 -1.67 23.06 12.72
C GLY A 139 -1.33 22.33 14.02
N TYR A 140 -0.92 23.12 15.02
CA TYR A 140 -0.36 22.63 16.28
C TYR A 140 -1.36 21.90 17.20
N ALA A 141 -2.66 22.04 16.94
CA ALA A 141 -3.70 21.28 17.63
C ALA A 141 -3.61 19.77 17.33
N ASN A 142 -3.20 19.41 16.10
CA ASN A 142 -3.18 18.02 15.64
C ASN A 142 -1.80 17.38 15.80
N ARG A 143 -0.73 18.14 15.55
CA ARG A 143 0.66 17.69 15.53
C ARG A 143 1.53 18.65 16.34
N THR A 144 2.58 18.15 16.97
CA THR A 144 3.57 19.01 17.65
C THR A 144 4.45 19.79 16.67
N ARG A 145 4.36 19.48 15.37
CA ARG A 145 5.17 20.04 14.28
C ARG A 145 4.31 20.22 13.04
N PHE A 146 4.63 21.25 12.28
CA PHE A 146 3.80 21.69 11.17
C PHE A 146 4.11 20.96 9.86
N TRP A 147 5.38 20.68 9.57
CA TRP A 147 5.85 20.19 8.26
C TRP A 147 6.73 18.93 8.38
N GLU A 148 6.92 18.25 7.26
CA GLU A 148 7.70 17.01 7.13
C GLU A 148 9.11 17.33 6.61
N PRO A 149 10.17 17.10 7.41
CA PRO A 149 11.55 17.48 7.05
C PRO A 149 12.24 16.50 6.09
N ALA A 150 11.49 15.69 5.34
CA ALA A 150 12.02 14.68 4.42
C ALA A 150 12.23 15.22 3.00
N PHE A 151 11.36 16.13 2.55
CA PHE A 151 11.50 16.85 1.28
C PHE A 151 10.84 18.22 1.38
N TRP A 152 11.64 19.27 1.19
CA TRP A 152 11.20 20.65 1.31
C TRP A 152 12.17 21.62 0.63
N GLY A 153 11.68 22.80 0.27
CA GLY A 153 12.43 23.84 -0.44
C GLY A 153 12.48 25.15 0.32
N VAL A 154 13.59 25.86 0.16
CA VAL A 154 13.90 27.19 0.70
C VAL A 154 14.11 28.14 -0.47
N ASN A 155 13.34 29.23 -0.49
CA ASN A 155 13.43 30.24 -1.54
C ASN A 155 14.63 31.18 -1.32
N THR A 156 14.87 32.07 -2.27
CA THR A 156 15.95 33.08 -2.21
C THR A 156 15.57 34.32 -1.40
N SER A 157 14.35 34.38 -0.86
CA SER A 157 13.87 35.54 -0.11
C SER A 157 14.69 35.77 1.17
N PRO A 158 14.84 37.03 1.62
CA PRO A 158 15.52 37.33 2.88
C PRO A 158 14.90 36.59 4.09
N ALA A 159 13.58 36.40 4.09
CA ALA A 159 12.87 35.69 5.16
C ALA A 159 13.22 34.19 5.17
N ALA A 160 13.20 33.53 4.00
CA ALA A 160 13.59 32.13 3.86
C ALA A 160 15.04 31.87 4.29
N ARG A 161 15.95 32.75 3.87
CA ARG A 161 17.37 32.65 4.25
C ARG A 161 17.60 32.91 5.74
N ARG A 162 16.92 33.91 6.32
CA ARG A 162 16.95 34.17 7.77
C ARG A 162 16.47 32.96 8.56
N PHE A 163 15.41 32.30 8.10
CA PHE A 163 14.90 31.08 8.72
C PHE A 163 15.96 29.96 8.78
N VAL A 164 16.69 29.70 7.69
CA VAL A 164 17.75 28.68 7.70
C VAL A 164 18.92 29.11 8.60
N ALA A 165 19.35 30.36 8.52
CA ALA A 165 20.44 30.89 9.34
C ALA A 165 20.12 30.84 10.84
N ASP A 166 18.89 31.18 11.23
CA ASP A 166 18.41 31.10 12.61
C ASP A 166 18.37 29.65 13.12
N ALA A 167 18.00 28.69 12.27
CA ALA A 167 18.02 27.26 12.64
C ALA A 167 19.46 26.79 12.89
N ALA A 168 20.40 27.16 12.02
CA ALA A 168 21.82 26.83 12.20
C ALA A 168 22.43 27.50 13.43
N ALA A 169 22.08 28.75 13.71
CA ALA A 169 22.52 29.43 14.93
C ALA A 169 21.95 28.76 16.20
N ALA A 170 20.68 28.34 16.17
CA ALA A 170 20.07 27.61 17.28
C ALA A 170 20.70 26.23 17.49
N GLU A 171 21.05 25.53 16.39
CA GLU A 171 21.75 24.24 16.43
C GLU A 171 23.16 24.40 17.01
N ALA A 172 23.92 25.41 16.57
CA ALA A 172 25.26 25.69 17.08
C ALA A 172 25.25 26.10 18.57
N ALA A 173 24.27 26.90 19.00
CA ALA A 173 24.12 27.31 20.39
C ALA A 173 23.61 26.19 21.30
N GLY A 174 22.86 25.22 20.75
CA GLY A 174 22.23 24.13 21.47
C GLY A 174 23.10 22.88 21.61
N ALA A 175 24.43 23.01 21.74
CA ALA A 175 25.35 21.88 21.78
C ALA A 175 24.99 20.82 22.84
N ASP A 176 24.47 21.25 24.00
CA ASP A 176 24.09 20.37 25.11
C ASP A 176 22.68 19.73 24.96
N ILE A 177 21.91 20.12 23.95
CA ILE A 177 20.55 19.62 23.72
C ILE A 177 20.62 18.39 22.81
N LYS A 178 20.16 17.23 23.29
CA LYS A 178 19.99 16.03 22.46
C LYS A 178 18.72 16.13 21.62
N ALA A 179 18.81 16.72 20.44
CA ALA A 179 17.70 16.90 19.50
C ALA A 179 18.11 16.60 18.04
N THR A 180 17.13 16.30 17.21
CA THR A 180 17.26 16.11 15.77
C THR A 180 17.08 17.44 15.02
N ASP A 181 17.40 17.44 13.72
CA ASP A 181 17.22 18.57 12.78
C ASP A 181 15.86 19.27 12.91
N ASP A 182 14.80 18.47 12.98
CA ASP A 182 13.42 18.91 13.04
C ASP A 182 13.08 19.80 14.24
N TYR A 183 13.83 19.70 15.33
CA TYR A 183 13.67 20.55 16.50
C TYR A 183 14.13 21.98 16.20
N PHE A 184 15.32 22.14 15.62
CA PHE A 184 15.92 23.44 15.33
C PHE A 184 15.20 24.16 14.20
N PHE A 185 14.78 23.43 13.18
CA PHE A 185 13.93 23.96 12.12
C PHE A 185 12.57 24.41 12.66
N GLU A 186 11.97 23.67 13.59
CA GLU A 186 10.71 24.08 14.21
C GLU A 186 10.87 25.31 15.13
N GLU A 187 11.98 25.43 15.87
CA GLU A 187 12.27 26.63 16.68
C GLU A 187 12.47 27.87 15.81
N SER A 188 13.24 27.73 14.72
CA SER A 188 13.39 28.81 13.75
C SER A 188 12.05 29.17 13.09
N TRP A 189 11.22 28.18 12.77
CA TRP A 189 9.88 28.43 12.22
C TRP A 189 9.04 29.24 13.21
N ARG A 190 9.00 28.86 14.49
CA ARG A 190 8.27 29.60 15.54
C ARG A 190 8.76 31.03 15.69
N LYS A 191 10.07 31.26 15.62
CA LYS A 191 10.68 32.60 15.68
C LYS A 191 10.30 33.46 14.48
N ASN A 192 10.17 32.86 13.29
CA ASN A 192 10.07 33.57 12.03
C ASN A 192 8.65 33.57 11.42
N ALA A 193 7.72 32.81 11.97
CA ALA A 193 6.39 32.50 11.41
C ALA A 193 5.54 33.72 11.06
N GLU A 194 5.64 34.84 11.79
CA GLU A 194 4.89 36.07 11.49
C GLU A 194 5.30 36.71 10.15
N SER A 195 6.49 36.34 9.64
CA SER A 195 7.10 36.91 8.44
C SER A 195 7.37 35.89 7.33
N LEU A 196 6.93 34.63 7.51
CA LEU A 196 7.14 33.55 6.55
C LEU A 196 5.83 33.14 5.87
N SER A 197 5.90 32.98 4.56
CA SER A 197 4.91 32.27 3.76
C SER A 197 5.32 30.80 3.57
N PHE A 198 4.34 29.90 3.57
CA PHE A 198 4.57 28.46 3.35
C PHE A 198 3.61 27.90 2.31
N GLN A 199 4.18 27.26 1.30
CA GLN A 199 3.42 26.49 0.31
C GLN A 199 3.36 25.02 0.73
N ILE A 200 2.15 24.48 0.85
CA ILE A 200 1.94 23.07 1.18
C ILE A 200 1.96 22.25 -0.11
N ILE A 201 2.79 21.20 -0.13
CA ILE A 201 2.73 20.19 -1.16
C ILE A 201 1.52 19.27 -0.87
N PRO A 202 0.59 19.07 -1.83
CA PRO A 202 -0.57 18.20 -1.65
C PRO A 202 -0.15 16.78 -1.25
N SER A 203 -0.89 16.16 -0.32
CA SER A 203 -0.55 14.80 0.16
C SER A 203 -0.52 13.76 -0.96
N VAL A 204 -1.34 13.94 -2.00
CA VAL A 204 -1.42 13.05 -3.16
C VAL A 204 -0.19 13.11 -4.07
N ALA A 205 0.68 14.11 -3.89
CA ALA A 205 1.95 14.19 -4.61
C ALA A 205 2.98 13.14 -4.11
N VAL A 206 2.68 12.45 -2.99
CA VAL A 206 3.42 11.29 -2.52
C VAL A 206 2.85 10.03 -3.15
N PHE A 207 3.68 9.18 -3.74
CA PHE A 207 3.23 7.94 -4.38
C PHE A 207 2.31 7.12 -3.48
N SER A 208 2.72 6.79 -2.25
CA SER A 208 1.88 6.02 -1.33
C SER A 208 0.50 6.62 -1.01
N LYS A 209 0.24 7.86 -1.40
CA LYS A 209 -1.02 8.59 -1.17
C LYS A 209 -1.67 9.14 -2.43
N ALA A 210 -1.12 8.83 -3.59
CA ALA A 210 -1.72 9.15 -4.87
C ALA A 210 -3.14 8.57 -4.93
N LYS A 211 -4.01 9.30 -5.64
CA LYS A 211 -5.41 8.97 -5.80
C LYS A 211 -5.71 9.02 -7.30
N PRO A 212 -6.03 7.90 -7.96
CA PRO A 212 -6.29 7.87 -9.40
C PRO A 212 -7.36 8.87 -9.85
N GLU A 213 -8.31 9.18 -8.97
CA GLU A 213 -9.37 10.17 -9.19
C GLU A 213 -8.89 11.64 -9.16
N ILE A 214 -7.68 11.92 -8.68
CA ILE A 214 -7.09 13.25 -8.65
C ILE A 214 -5.99 13.32 -9.70
N THR A 215 -6.33 13.83 -10.87
CA THR A 215 -5.44 13.93 -12.03
C THR A 215 -4.60 15.22 -12.05
N ASP A 216 -5.04 16.26 -11.34
CA ASP A 216 -4.43 17.60 -11.39
C ASP A 216 -3.12 17.70 -10.61
N VAL A 217 -2.77 16.67 -9.84
CA VAL A 217 -1.51 16.61 -9.09
C VAL A 217 -0.78 15.33 -9.46
N THR A 218 0.27 15.46 -10.27
CA THR A 218 1.15 14.34 -10.61
C THR A 218 1.98 13.93 -9.38
N PRO A 219 1.88 12.67 -8.92
CA PRO A 219 2.75 12.17 -7.87
C PRO A 219 4.21 12.17 -8.31
N PHE A 220 5.09 12.70 -7.47
CA PHE A 220 6.52 12.84 -7.79
C PHE A 220 7.46 12.33 -6.71
N PHE A 221 6.98 12.14 -5.48
CA PHE A 221 7.82 11.87 -4.31
C PHE A 221 7.53 10.49 -3.68
N SER A 222 8.59 9.75 -3.33
CA SER A 222 8.51 8.55 -2.49
C SER A 222 9.30 8.75 -1.20
N PHE A 223 8.70 8.36 -0.07
CA PHE A 223 9.35 8.44 1.24
C PHE A 223 10.08 7.13 1.57
N GLY A 224 11.37 7.22 1.88
CA GLY A 224 12.17 6.13 2.42
C GLY A 224 11.82 5.82 3.87
N SER A 225 11.82 4.55 4.25
CA SER A 225 11.63 4.15 5.65
C SER A 225 12.97 3.69 6.24
N SER A 226 13.82 4.61 6.67
CA SER A 226 14.94 4.25 7.55
C SER A 226 14.40 3.67 8.87
N GLY A 227 14.68 2.38 9.11
CA GLY A 227 14.11 1.58 10.20
C GLY A 227 14.46 2.02 11.64
N ASN A 228 15.13 3.16 11.82
CA ASN A 228 15.68 3.61 13.11
C ASN A 228 14.79 4.64 13.85
N VAL A 229 13.80 5.22 13.17
CA VAL A 229 12.94 6.29 13.71
C VAL A 229 12.08 5.84 14.91
N GLU A 230 11.71 4.56 15.00
CA GLU A 230 10.95 4.05 16.15
C GLU A 230 11.82 3.84 17.40
N GLU A 231 13.13 3.63 17.27
CA GLU A 231 14.01 3.25 18.37
C GLU A 231 14.48 4.45 19.23
N PHE A 232 14.47 5.66 18.67
CA PHE A 232 15.02 6.88 19.30
C PHE A 232 13.98 7.94 19.70
N LYS A 233 12.69 7.78 19.35
CA LYS A 233 11.59 8.72 19.67
C LYS A 233 11.43 9.07 21.16
N GLY A 234 12.00 8.28 22.07
CA GLY A 234 11.97 8.52 23.52
C GLY A 234 13.31 8.92 24.14
N LYS A 235 14.37 9.09 23.35
CA LYS A 235 15.74 9.43 23.80
C LYS A 235 16.20 10.84 23.40
N VAL A 236 15.38 11.55 22.63
CA VAL A 236 15.65 12.90 22.12
C VAL A 236 14.56 13.86 22.57
N VAL A 237 14.93 15.13 22.78
CA VAL A 237 13.98 16.19 23.17
C VAL A 237 12.97 16.42 22.04
N GLN A 238 11.69 16.45 22.39
CA GLN A 238 10.59 16.74 21.46
C GLN A 238 9.78 17.92 21.96
N HIS A 239 9.24 18.70 21.02
CA HIS A 239 8.29 19.77 21.31
C HIS A 239 7.03 19.23 22.01
N GLY A 240 6.75 19.75 23.20
CA GLY A 240 5.52 19.47 23.95
C GLY A 240 4.31 20.18 23.33
N ARG A 241 3.10 19.64 23.54
CA ARG A 241 1.85 20.33 23.13
C ARG A 241 1.67 21.60 23.95
N ALA A 242 1.92 22.76 23.36
CA ALA A 242 1.57 24.05 23.96
C ALA A 242 0.09 24.38 23.69
N GLY A 243 -0.67 24.69 24.75
CA GLY A 243 -1.95 25.39 24.64
C GLY A 243 -3.22 24.61 24.99
N LEU A 244 -3.39 24.20 26.25
CA LEU A 244 -4.70 24.09 26.92
C LEU A 244 -4.50 24.42 28.42
N PRO A 245 -5.08 25.51 28.96
CA PRO A 245 -5.14 25.70 30.40
C PRO A 245 -6.16 24.71 30.96
N GLY A 246 -5.72 23.80 31.83
CA GLY A 246 -6.62 22.90 32.57
C GLY A 246 -7.10 21.68 31.78
N GLY A 247 -6.21 20.73 31.51
CA GLY A 247 -6.59 19.39 31.08
C GLY A 247 -5.52 18.39 31.52
N ALA A 248 -5.86 17.54 32.49
CA ALA A 248 -4.99 16.49 32.98
C ALA A 248 -4.31 15.76 31.82
N ALA A 249 -2.98 15.56 31.95
CA ALA A 249 -2.18 14.80 31.01
C ALA A 249 -2.89 13.47 30.68
N ALA A 250 -3.47 13.39 29.47
CA ALA A 250 -3.92 12.11 28.92
C ALA A 250 -2.65 11.29 28.68
N GLY A 251 -2.35 10.42 29.65
CA GLY A 251 -1.16 9.59 29.66
C GLY A 251 -0.94 8.91 28.32
N VAL A 252 0.33 8.86 27.91
CA VAL A 252 0.80 7.91 26.90
C VAL A 252 0.13 6.57 27.21
N PRO A 253 -0.64 5.96 26.27
CA PRO A 253 -1.38 4.76 26.60
C PRO A 253 -0.37 3.70 27.01
N MET A 254 -0.48 3.22 28.24
CA MET A 254 0.33 2.18 28.87
C MET A 254 0.64 1.01 27.91
N ARG A 255 -0.27 0.75 26.97
CA ARG A 255 -0.16 -0.19 25.86
C ARG A 255 1.10 -0.04 24.98
N ARG A 256 1.56 1.18 24.68
CA ARG A 256 2.69 1.40 23.75
C ARG A 256 4.05 1.07 24.37
N ARG A 257 4.23 1.37 25.66
CA ARG A 257 5.44 0.99 26.42
C ARG A 257 5.51 -0.53 26.63
N VAL A 258 4.38 -1.17 26.91
CA VAL A 258 4.30 -2.64 27.05
C VAL A 258 4.66 -3.33 25.73
N LEU A 259 4.16 -2.80 24.61
CA LEU A 259 4.49 -3.24 23.25
C LEU A 259 5.99 -3.22 22.92
N ASP A 260 6.67 -2.12 23.25
CA ASP A 260 8.09 -1.97 22.93
C ASP A 260 8.96 -2.93 23.75
N VAL A 261 8.56 -3.20 24.99
CA VAL A 261 9.19 -4.22 25.84
C VAL A 261 8.93 -5.62 25.28
N LEU A 262 7.69 -5.94 24.89
CA LEU A 262 7.35 -7.23 24.28
C LEU A 262 8.11 -7.47 22.97
N LYS A 263 8.22 -6.46 22.09
CA LYS A 263 9.02 -6.55 20.84
C LYS A 263 10.51 -6.77 21.11
N LYS A 264 11.07 -6.13 22.15
CA LYS A 264 12.48 -6.31 22.55
C LYS A 264 12.76 -7.69 23.15
N VAL A 265 11.82 -8.22 23.95
CA VAL A 265 11.90 -9.59 24.48
C VAL A 265 11.76 -10.61 23.34
N GLU A 266 10.80 -10.39 22.43
CA GLU A 266 10.57 -11.23 21.25
C GLU A 266 11.81 -11.35 20.35
N ARG A 267 12.56 -10.25 20.14
CA ARG A 267 13.80 -10.26 19.35
C ARG A 267 14.97 -11.00 20.00
N LYS A 268 14.94 -11.22 21.32
CA LYS A 268 16.02 -11.89 22.08
C LYS A 268 15.76 -13.38 22.33
N LEU A 269 14.59 -13.89 21.94
CA LEU A 269 14.23 -15.29 22.11
C LEU A 269 14.71 -16.15 20.92
N PRO A 270 15.12 -17.41 21.15
CA PRO A 270 15.31 -18.40 20.09
C PRO A 270 14.06 -18.53 19.20
N GLY A 271 14.23 -18.89 17.92
CA GLY A 271 13.14 -18.94 16.92
C GLY A 271 11.90 -19.71 17.39
N ASP A 272 12.08 -20.88 17.99
CA ASP A 272 10.98 -21.75 18.44
C ASP A 272 10.19 -21.15 19.61
N ALA A 273 10.88 -20.48 20.54
CA ALA A 273 10.27 -19.80 21.68
C ALA A 273 9.53 -18.52 21.24
N ARG A 274 10.08 -17.80 20.25
CA ARG A 274 9.45 -16.64 19.63
C ARG A 274 8.13 -17.01 18.94
N ASN A 275 8.12 -18.11 18.22
CA ASN A 275 6.94 -18.59 17.49
C ASN A 275 5.84 -19.09 18.42
N SER A 276 6.23 -19.80 19.48
CA SER A 276 5.31 -20.22 20.54
C SER A 276 4.65 -19.02 21.24
N LEU A 277 5.42 -17.96 21.53
CA LEU A 277 4.88 -16.73 22.14
C LEU A 277 3.93 -15.98 21.21
N ARG A 278 4.27 -15.87 19.92
CA ARG A 278 3.42 -15.27 18.88
C ARG A 278 2.09 -16.00 18.76
N LEU A 279 2.10 -17.33 18.74
CA LEU A 279 0.88 -18.15 18.72
C LEU A 279 -0.02 -17.88 19.94
N VAL A 280 0.56 -17.77 21.14
CA VAL A 280 -0.19 -17.43 22.36
C VAL A 280 -0.78 -16.02 22.25
N ALA A 281 -0.01 -15.04 21.78
CA ALA A 281 -0.47 -13.67 21.60
C ALA A 281 -1.63 -13.56 20.59
N ASP A 282 -1.53 -14.29 19.48
CA ASP A 282 -2.57 -14.36 18.44
C ASP A 282 -3.84 -15.07 18.97
N ARG A 283 -3.69 -16.12 19.78
CA ARG A 283 -4.82 -16.82 20.43
C ARG A 283 -5.57 -15.93 21.42
N VAL A 284 -4.85 -15.14 22.22
CA VAL A 284 -5.42 -14.24 23.24
C VAL A 284 -5.94 -12.93 22.63
N GLY A 285 -5.69 -12.68 21.34
CA GLY A 285 -6.16 -11.48 20.65
C GLY A 285 -5.33 -10.24 20.97
N VAL A 286 -4.10 -10.40 21.47
CA VAL A 286 -3.19 -9.28 21.71
C VAL A 286 -2.92 -8.56 20.40
N THR A 287 -2.61 -9.28 19.32
CA THR A 287 -2.38 -8.73 17.97
C THR A 287 -3.57 -7.93 17.44
N HIS A 288 -4.80 -8.33 17.74
CA HIS A 288 -5.99 -7.55 17.40
C HIS A 288 -6.00 -6.20 18.12
N VAL A 289 -5.72 -6.16 19.43
CA VAL A 289 -5.63 -4.88 20.18
C VAL A 289 -4.53 -3.95 19.63
N LEU A 290 -3.47 -4.52 19.05
CA LEU A 290 -2.35 -3.79 18.46
C LEU A 290 -2.66 -3.24 17.05
N THR A 291 -3.40 -4.01 16.26
CA THR A 291 -3.74 -3.68 14.86
C THR A 291 -4.99 -2.80 14.75
N HIS A 292 -5.93 -2.93 15.69
CA HIS A 292 -7.18 -2.16 15.74
C HIS A 292 -6.98 -0.64 16.01
N GLY A 293 -5.73 -0.22 16.30
CA GLY A 293 -5.33 1.17 16.57
C GLY A 293 -4.63 1.91 15.43
N LEU A 294 -4.37 1.26 14.29
CA LEU A 294 -3.89 1.95 13.10
C LEU A 294 -5.05 2.74 12.50
N LYS A 295 -5.10 4.05 12.82
CA LYS A 295 -6.09 4.99 12.32
C LYS A 295 -6.14 4.91 10.79
N GLU A 296 -7.33 4.59 10.28
CA GLU A 296 -7.66 4.47 8.87
C GLU A 296 -7.41 5.77 8.10
N GLY A 297 -7.19 5.62 6.78
CA GLY A 297 -7.04 6.70 5.81
C GLY A 297 -8.32 7.46 5.48
N PHE A 298 -9.31 7.50 6.38
CA PHE A 298 -10.44 8.42 6.24
C PHE A 298 -9.93 9.86 6.41
N SER A 299 -9.97 10.64 5.34
CA SER A 299 -9.71 12.07 5.36
C SER A 299 -10.96 12.81 5.81
N GLY A 300 -10.97 13.43 6.98
CA GLY A 300 -12.13 14.25 7.38
C GLY A 300 -12.20 14.57 8.86
N SER A 301 -13.24 15.31 9.24
CA SER A 301 -13.50 15.60 10.66
C SER A 301 -13.69 14.29 11.43
N GLY A 302 -13.21 14.22 12.68
CA GLY A 302 -13.30 13.00 13.48
C GLY A 302 -14.73 12.48 13.67
N ARG A 303 -15.75 13.32 13.45
CA ARG A 303 -17.16 12.91 13.42
C ARG A 303 -17.51 12.06 12.20
N ARG A 304 -17.08 12.43 10.99
CA ARG A 304 -17.31 11.67 9.76
C ARG A 304 -16.65 10.29 9.82
N ILE A 305 -15.39 10.26 10.27
CA ILE A 305 -14.63 9.02 10.49
C ILE A 305 -15.38 8.05 11.42
N ARG A 306 -15.98 8.55 12.51
CA ARG A 306 -16.79 7.73 13.43
C ARG A 306 -18.08 7.21 12.78
N ILE A 307 -18.72 8.02 11.94
CA ILE A 307 -19.93 7.61 11.22
C ILE A 307 -19.58 6.53 10.20
N ALA A 308 -18.55 6.72 9.38
CA ALA A 308 -18.08 5.73 8.40
C ALA A 308 -17.66 4.41 9.08
N ASN A 309 -16.92 4.48 10.19
CA ASN A 309 -16.59 3.30 11.00
C ASN A 309 -17.83 2.58 11.53
N ARG A 310 -18.81 3.34 12.03
CA ARG A 310 -20.06 2.76 12.52
C ARG A 310 -20.85 2.14 11.36
N LEU A 311 -20.88 2.79 10.21
CA LEU A 311 -21.56 2.34 9.00
C LEU A 311 -21.08 0.93 8.62
N VAL A 312 -19.77 0.70 8.58
CA VAL A 312 -19.22 -0.64 8.30
C VAL A 312 -19.58 -1.65 9.39
N ARG A 313 -19.53 -1.27 10.67
CA ARG A 313 -19.92 -2.15 11.78
C ARG A 313 -21.40 -2.57 11.72
N GLU A 314 -22.30 -1.65 11.38
CA GLU A 314 -23.71 -1.98 11.21
C GLU A 314 -23.91 -2.86 9.96
N GLY A 315 -23.11 -2.67 8.92
CA GLY A 315 -23.06 -3.54 7.75
C GLY A 315 -22.64 -4.98 8.10
N GLN A 316 -21.55 -5.13 8.85
CA GLN A 316 -21.09 -6.43 9.40
C GLN A 316 -22.14 -7.11 10.27
N ALA A 317 -22.99 -6.33 10.94
CA ALA A 317 -24.11 -6.84 11.73
C ALA A 317 -25.36 -7.20 10.89
N GLY A 318 -25.39 -6.83 9.61
CA GLY A 318 -26.51 -7.08 8.69
C GLY A 318 -27.66 -6.08 8.82
N ARG A 319 -27.43 -4.90 9.40
CA ARG A 319 -28.49 -3.91 9.67
C ARG A 319 -28.61 -2.89 8.54
N ALA A 320 -29.24 -3.30 7.43
CA ALA A 320 -29.41 -2.49 6.22
C ALA A 320 -29.97 -1.07 6.51
N ASP A 321 -31.04 -0.97 7.30
CA ASP A 321 -31.67 0.32 7.64
C ASP A 321 -30.70 1.27 8.36
N LYS A 322 -29.85 0.73 9.23
CA LYS A 322 -28.84 1.53 9.95
C LYS A 322 -27.68 1.95 9.04
N VAL A 323 -27.30 1.11 8.07
CA VAL A 323 -26.33 1.50 7.04
C VAL A 323 -26.89 2.65 6.21
N ALA A 324 -28.15 2.56 5.76
CA ALA A 324 -28.82 3.61 4.99
C ALA A 324 -28.97 4.92 5.79
N GLU A 325 -29.37 4.85 7.07
CA GLU A 325 -29.46 6.00 7.97
C GLU A 325 -28.10 6.71 8.13
N LEU A 326 -27.03 5.95 8.38
CA LEU A 326 -25.68 6.50 8.55
C LEU A 326 -25.12 7.08 7.26
N TRP A 327 -25.44 6.46 6.10
CA TRP A 327 -25.06 6.97 4.79
C TRP A 327 -25.72 8.31 4.49
N SER A 328 -27.05 8.38 4.65
CA SER A 328 -27.80 9.64 4.47
C SER A 328 -27.27 10.74 5.38
N ARG A 329 -26.86 10.40 6.60
CA ARG A 329 -26.22 11.35 7.51
C ARG A 329 -24.86 11.86 7.00
N LEU A 330 -24.06 11.05 6.32
CA LEU A 330 -22.79 11.50 5.71
C LEU A 330 -23.06 12.47 4.55
N GLU A 331 -24.05 12.16 3.71
CA GLU A 331 -24.47 13.02 2.59
C GLU A 331 -25.00 14.37 3.06
N GLN A 332 -25.83 14.38 4.13
CA GLN A 332 -26.32 15.63 4.74
C GLN A 332 -25.22 16.47 5.38
N MET A 333 -24.09 15.87 5.73
CA MET A 333 -22.94 16.58 6.30
C MET A 333 -22.01 17.18 5.24
N GLY A 334 -22.34 17.04 3.94
CA GLY A 334 -21.57 17.54 2.80
C GLY A 334 -21.15 16.43 1.82
N PRO A 335 -20.40 16.78 0.76
CA PRO A 335 -19.92 15.82 -0.23
C PRO A 335 -19.20 14.64 0.43
N VAL A 336 -19.52 13.43 -0.02
CA VAL A 336 -18.87 12.19 0.43
C VAL A 336 -17.57 11.97 -0.34
N ASP A 337 -16.52 11.50 0.35
CA ASP A 337 -15.25 11.15 -0.28
C ASP A 337 -15.20 9.66 -0.73
N ASP A 338 -14.15 9.28 -1.46
CA ASP A 338 -14.01 7.90 -1.96
C ASP A 338 -13.85 6.88 -0.83
N ALA A 339 -13.16 7.23 0.26
CA ALA A 339 -13.04 6.34 1.40
C ALA A 339 -14.40 6.05 2.04
N GLU A 340 -15.29 7.04 2.13
CA GLU A 340 -16.66 6.89 2.60
C GLU A 340 -17.51 6.07 1.62
N ARG A 341 -17.39 6.30 0.31
CA ARG A 341 -18.05 5.47 -0.73
C ARG A 341 -17.60 4.02 -0.65
N ASP A 342 -16.31 3.79 -0.47
CA ASP A 342 -15.70 2.47 -0.37
C ASP A 342 -16.15 1.75 0.91
N ALA A 343 -16.19 2.47 2.03
CA ALA A 343 -16.77 1.97 3.28
C ALA A 343 -18.25 1.60 3.12
N LYS A 344 -19.02 2.40 2.37
CA LYS A 344 -20.42 2.10 2.04
C LYS A 344 -20.55 0.84 1.20
N ARG A 345 -19.77 0.71 0.12
CA ARG A 345 -19.74 -0.50 -0.72
C ARG A 345 -19.41 -1.74 0.12
N ALA A 346 -18.37 -1.68 0.95
CA ALA A 346 -18.02 -2.78 1.84
C ALA A 346 -19.16 -3.12 2.82
N ALA A 347 -19.80 -2.10 3.41
CA ALA A 347 -20.91 -2.29 4.34
C ALA A 347 -22.13 -2.96 3.67
N ASP A 348 -22.48 -2.55 2.45
CA ASP A 348 -23.56 -3.15 1.68
C ASP A 348 -23.25 -4.62 1.34
N THR A 349 -22.01 -4.89 0.93
CA THR A 349 -21.55 -6.26 0.69
C THR A 349 -21.63 -7.12 1.96
N PHE A 350 -21.24 -6.58 3.12
CA PHE A 350 -21.42 -7.27 4.39
C PHE A 350 -22.88 -7.55 4.70
N VAL A 351 -23.78 -6.58 4.49
CA VAL A 351 -25.23 -6.78 4.67
C VAL A 351 -25.69 -7.94 3.79
N ARG A 352 -25.34 -7.92 2.51
CA ARG A 352 -25.73 -8.96 1.57
C ARG A 352 -25.28 -10.34 2.02
N PHE A 353 -24.00 -10.54 2.34
CA PHE A 353 -23.53 -11.84 2.83
C PHE A 353 -24.21 -12.24 4.13
N ARG A 354 -24.56 -11.28 4.99
CA ARG A 354 -25.20 -11.53 6.27
C ARG A 354 -26.67 -11.91 6.18
N THR A 355 -27.36 -11.50 5.11
CA THR A 355 -28.82 -11.65 4.95
C THR A 355 -29.25 -12.54 3.80
N THR A 356 -28.34 -12.94 2.90
CA THR A 356 -28.66 -13.79 1.75
C THR A 356 -28.41 -15.27 2.04
N GLY A 357 -29.30 -16.14 1.57
CA GLY A 357 -29.24 -17.59 1.76
C GLY A 357 -30.11 -18.08 2.92
N ASP A 358 -30.09 -19.39 3.15
CA ASP A 358 -30.96 -20.06 4.11
C ASP A 358 -30.20 -20.63 5.33
N GLY A 359 -30.88 -20.74 6.46
CA GLY A 359 -30.34 -21.39 7.66
C GLY A 359 -29.38 -20.56 8.52
N THR A 360 -28.70 -21.22 9.46
CA THR A 360 -27.84 -20.55 10.45
C THR A 360 -26.61 -19.92 9.78
N PRO A 361 -26.32 -18.62 10.03
CA PRO A 361 -25.18 -17.97 9.41
C PRO A 361 -23.84 -18.59 9.81
N ILE A 362 -22.98 -18.87 8.83
CA ILE A 362 -21.64 -19.43 9.04
C ILE A 362 -20.68 -18.34 9.49
N PRO A 363 -20.06 -18.43 10.68
CA PRO A 363 -18.98 -17.54 11.06
C PRO A 363 -17.75 -17.81 10.20
N LEU A 364 -17.33 -16.83 9.41
CA LEU A 364 -16.19 -16.89 8.50
C LEU A 364 -15.19 -15.80 8.87
N ALA A 365 -13.91 -16.14 8.93
CA ALA A 365 -12.82 -15.21 9.16
C ALA A 365 -12.09 -14.87 7.84
N TRP A 366 -12.04 -13.59 7.48
CA TRP A 366 -11.32 -13.08 6.31
C TRP A 366 -10.85 -11.63 6.51
N TRP A 367 -10.06 -11.08 5.57
CA TRP A 367 -9.51 -9.73 5.69
C TRP A 367 -10.26 -8.74 4.78
N PRO A 368 -11.17 -7.89 5.28
CA PRO A 368 -12.04 -7.12 4.38
C PRO A 368 -11.40 -5.82 3.85
N ARG A 369 -10.10 -5.60 4.11
CA ARG A 369 -9.42 -4.31 3.94
C ARG A 369 -8.28 -4.38 2.90
N PRO A 370 -7.94 -3.26 2.21
CA PRO A 370 -8.57 -1.93 2.30
C PRO A 370 -10.02 -1.95 1.80
N TYR A 371 -10.82 -0.93 2.17
CA TYR A 371 -12.16 -0.78 1.58
C TYR A 371 -12.04 -0.18 0.17
N PRO A 372 -12.91 -0.57 -0.78
CA PRO A 372 -14.12 -1.40 -0.60
C PRO A 372 -13.78 -2.87 -0.40
N GLY A 373 -12.61 -3.30 -0.84
CA GLY A 373 -12.05 -4.63 -0.67
C GLY A 373 -10.82 -4.80 -1.56
N ASN A 374 -9.96 -5.77 -1.27
CA ASN A 374 -9.02 -6.30 -2.25
C ASN A 374 -9.62 -7.59 -2.82
N PHE A 375 -9.67 -7.72 -4.15
CA PHE A 375 -10.34 -8.83 -4.86
C PHE A 375 -10.13 -10.20 -4.20
N GLY A 376 -8.87 -10.55 -3.94
CA GLY A 376 -8.51 -11.85 -3.37
C GLY A 376 -9.07 -12.12 -1.98
N ASP A 377 -9.24 -11.09 -1.15
CA ASP A 377 -9.74 -11.27 0.21
C ASP A 377 -11.27 -11.47 0.28
N TRP A 378 -11.98 -11.06 -0.77
CA TRP A 378 -13.43 -11.23 -0.90
C TRP A 378 -13.83 -12.53 -1.64
N LEU A 379 -12.85 -13.30 -2.13
CA LEU A 379 -13.10 -14.64 -2.66
C LEU A 379 -13.55 -15.63 -1.58
N SER A 380 -13.05 -15.48 -0.35
CA SER A 380 -13.43 -16.34 0.79
C SER A 380 -14.95 -16.33 1.05
N PRO A 381 -15.60 -15.16 1.29
CA PRO A 381 -17.04 -15.13 1.47
C PRO A 381 -17.81 -15.48 0.19
N LEU A 382 -17.31 -15.13 -1.00
CA LEU A 382 -17.95 -15.47 -2.26
C LEU A 382 -18.09 -16.99 -2.45
N VAL A 383 -16.96 -17.72 -2.36
CA VAL A 383 -16.92 -19.17 -2.56
C VAL A 383 -17.77 -19.87 -1.50
N LEU A 384 -17.61 -19.48 -0.23
CA LEU A 384 -18.36 -20.13 0.84
C LEU A 384 -19.87 -19.88 0.76
N ALA A 385 -20.29 -18.67 0.41
CA ALA A 385 -21.72 -18.36 0.21
C ALA A 385 -22.31 -19.19 -0.94
N HIS A 386 -21.60 -19.31 -2.06
CA HIS A 386 -22.06 -20.09 -3.21
C HIS A 386 -22.25 -21.58 -2.87
N TYR A 387 -21.23 -22.22 -2.27
CA TYR A 387 -21.27 -23.66 -2.01
C TYR A 387 -22.08 -24.06 -0.77
N SER A 388 -22.30 -23.15 0.17
CA SER A 388 -23.13 -23.43 1.35
C SER A 388 -24.60 -23.07 1.15
N GLY A 389 -24.90 -22.07 0.30
CA GLY A 389 -26.24 -21.48 0.21
C GLY A 389 -26.69 -20.79 1.51
N ARG A 390 -25.78 -20.53 2.46
CA ARG A 390 -26.07 -19.99 3.79
C ARG A 390 -25.60 -18.55 3.94
N PRO A 391 -26.24 -17.74 4.82
CA PRO A 391 -25.70 -16.46 5.19
C PRO A 391 -24.35 -16.60 5.91
N LEU A 392 -23.54 -15.55 5.89
CA LEU A 392 -22.23 -15.52 6.53
C LEU A 392 -22.19 -14.50 7.68
N ARG A 393 -21.36 -14.76 8.68
CA ARG A 393 -21.02 -13.80 9.74
C ARG A 393 -19.55 -13.46 9.66
N PHE A 394 -19.24 -12.20 9.41
CA PHE A 394 -17.87 -11.72 9.50
C PHE A 394 -17.27 -11.93 10.88
N LEU A 395 -16.06 -12.48 10.89
CA LEU A 395 -15.16 -12.52 12.02
C LEU A 395 -13.83 -11.90 11.62
N GLU A 396 -13.34 -10.97 12.44
CA GLU A 396 -12.01 -10.43 12.24
C GLU A 396 -10.95 -11.48 12.59
N PRO A 397 -10.00 -11.83 11.69
CA PRO A 397 -9.08 -12.95 11.90
C PRO A 397 -8.28 -12.87 13.20
N ALA A 398 -7.83 -11.67 13.57
CA ALA A 398 -7.07 -11.46 14.79
C ALA A 398 -7.94 -11.48 16.07
N ALA A 399 -9.26 -11.25 15.98
CA ALA A 399 -10.14 -11.14 17.16
C ALA A 399 -10.37 -12.50 17.83
N PRO A 400 -10.38 -12.61 19.16
CA PRO A 400 -10.54 -13.90 19.83
C PRO A 400 -11.90 -14.55 19.48
N VAL A 401 -11.87 -15.86 19.16
CA VAL A 401 -13.07 -16.61 18.79
C VAL A 401 -13.14 -17.92 19.59
N SER A 402 -14.25 -18.12 20.31
CA SER A 402 -14.50 -19.29 21.16
C SER A 402 -15.53 -20.27 20.57
N ARG A 403 -16.01 -20.03 19.35
CA ARG A 403 -16.99 -20.87 18.65
C ARG A 403 -16.40 -21.46 17.35
N PRO A 404 -16.93 -22.60 16.86
CA PRO A 404 -16.58 -23.11 15.54
C PRO A 404 -16.79 -22.05 14.46
N HIS A 405 -15.80 -21.89 13.59
CA HIS A 405 -15.82 -20.93 12.49
C HIS A 405 -14.94 -21.44 11.35
N ILE A 406 -15.20 -20.97 10.14
CA ILE A 406 -14.41 -21.33 8.96
C ILE A 406 -13.34 -20.25 8.72
N LEU A 407 -12.17 -20.69 8.26
CA LEU A 407 -11.08 -19.84 7.78
C LEU A 407 -10.66 -20.39 6.42
N SER A 408 -10.76 -19.56 5.38
CA SER A 408 -10.63 -19.98 3.99
C SER A 408 -10.02 -18.88 3.12
N VAL A 409 -9.28 -19.29 2.08
CA VAL A 409 -8.58 -18.43 1.10
C VAL A 409 -7.56 -17.48 1.76
N GLY A 410 -6.51 -17.11 1.02
CA GLY A 410 -5.57 -16.11 1.49
C GLY A 410 -4.55 -16.62 2.51
N SER A 411 -3.50 -15.82 2.73
CA SER A 411 -2.31 -16.23 3.50
C SER A 411 -2.44 -15.91 4.99
N ILE A 412 -3.60 -16.27 5.53
CA ILE A 412 -4.05 -15.95 6.89
C ILE A 412 -3.90 -17.14 7.86
N GLY A 413 -3.14 -18.18 7.49
CA GLY A 413 -2.91 -19.38 8.31
C GLY A 413 -2.38 -19.09 9.72
N ARG A 414 -1.64 -17.99 9.90
CA ARG A 414 -1.20 -17.50 11.22
C ARG A 414 -2.36 -17.26 12.21
N PHE A 415 -3.55 -16.95 11.71
CA PHE A 415 -4.72 -16.63 12.52
C PHE A 415 -5.62 -17.83 12.80
N VAL A 416 -5.19 -19.05 12.44
CA VAL A 416 -5.91 -20.29 12.77
C VAL A 416 -5.99 -20.46 14.29
N LYS A 417 -7.15 -20.91 14.78
CA LYS A 417 -7.48 -21.06 16.21
C LYS A 417 -7.97 -22.47 16.50
N PRO A 418 -8.00 -22.91 17.78
CA PRO A 418 -8.36 -24.29 18.12
C PRO A 418 -9.75 -24.75 17.63
N LYS A 419 -10.65 -23.81 17.35
CA LYS A 419 -12.00 -24.10 16.84
C LYS A 419 -12.19 -23.74 15.37
N SER A 420 -11.13 -23.36 14.66
CA SER A 420 -11.18 -23.12 13.22
C SER A 420 -11.38 -24.43 12.47
N VAL A 421 -12.24 -24.38 11.45
CA VAL A 421 -12.29 -25.34 10.35
C VAL A 421 -11.58 -24.67 9.18
N VAL A 422 -10.45 -25.21 8.77
CA VAL A 422 -9.53 -24.61 7.80
C VAL A 422 -9.69 -25.30 6.46
N VAL A 423 -9.90 -24.52 5.40
CA VAL A 423 -10.04 -25.03 4.03
C VAL A 423 -9.33 -24.12 3.04
N GLY A 424 -8.32 -24.66 2.35
CA GLY A 424 -7.58 -24.00 1.28
C GLY A 424 -6.77 -22.75 1.68
N THR A 425 -6.59 -22.52 2.97
CA THR A 425 -5.77 -21.42 3.51
C THR A 425 -4.28 -21.75 3.41
N GLY A 426 -3.45 -20.73 3.17
CA GLY A 426 -1.99 -20.87 3.21
C GLY A 426 -1.31 -19.96 4.23
N ILE A 427 0.02 -19.99 4.23
CA ILE A 427 0.88 -19.10 5.04
C ILE A 427 1.53 -18.01 4.19
N SER A 428 1.88 -16.89 4.82
CA SER A 428 2.66 -15.82 4.18
C SER A 428 4.17 -16.06 4.34
N SER A 429 4.57 -16.75 5.40
CA SER A 429 5.96 -17.03 5.72
C SER A 429 6.06 -18.39 6.39
N ASP A 430 7.14 -19.10 6.13
CA ASP A 430 7.53 -20.36 6.76
C ASP A 430 8.40 -20.14 8.01
N ASP A 431 8.32 -18.99 8.65
CA ASP A 431 8.92 -18.77 9.99
C ASP A 431 7.87 -18.79 11.11
N ILE A 432 6.63 -19.18 10.81
CA ILE A 432 5.52 -19.17 11.78
C ILE A 432 5.17 -20.58 12.27
N SER A 433 4.77 -20.71 13.53
CA SER A 433 4.09 -21.92 14.00
C SER A 433 2.58 -21.78 13.75
N LEU A 434 1.91 -22.91 13.50
CA LEU A 434 0.47 -22.99 13.25
C LEU A 434 -0.25 -23.69 14.40
N GLU A 435 -1.54 -23.43 14.57
CA GLU A 435 -2.33 -23.99 15.66
C GLU A 435 -2.62 -25.49 15.44
N PRO A 436 -2.09 -26.40 16.25
CA PRO A 436 -2.20 -27.84 15.99
C PRO A 436 -3.60 -28.41 16.25
N LYS A 437 -4.43 -27.74 17.08
CA LYS A 437 -5.73 -28.28 17.52
C LYS A 437 -6.91 -27.93 16.61
N ALA A 438 -6.67 -27.14 15.56
CA ALA A 438 -7.70 -26.80 14.59
C ALA A 438 -8.09 -28.03 13.74
N THR A 439 -9.22 -27.92 13.04
CA THR A 439 -9.64 -28.94 12.08
C THR A 439 -9.23 -28.50 10.68
N TYR A 440 -8.26 -29.18 10.09
CA TYR A 440 -7.76 -28.88 8.75
C TYR A 440 -8.41 -29.84 7.74
N VAL A 441 -9.31 -29.32 6.91
CA VAL A 441 -9.99 -30.07 5.85
C VAL A 441 -9.11 -30.11 4.60
N SER A 442 -8.61 -28.95 4.19
CA SER A 442 -7.61 -28.80 3.16
C SER A 442 -6.75 -27.57 3.42
N LEU A 443 -5.60 -27.51 2.76
CA LEU A 443 -4.69 -26.37 2.82
C LEU A 443 -4.40 -25.88 1.41
N ARG A 444 -3.78 -24.70 1.28
CA ARG A 444 -3.43 -24.19 -0.05
C ARG A 444 -2.52 -25.16 -0.80
N GLY A 445 -1.52 -25.71 -0.12
CA GLY A 445 -0.56 -26.63 -0.69
C GLY A 445 0.29 -27.37 0.35
N PRO A 446 1.25 -28.19 -0.11
CA PRO A 446 2.04 -29.08 0.71
C PRO A 446 3.04 -28.36 1.63
N ILE A 447 3.46 -27.13 1.33
CA ILE A 447 4.39 -26.38 2.19
C ILE A 447 3.65 -25.94 3.46
N THR A 448 2.42 -25.42 3.31
CA THR A 448 1.59 -25.11 4.47
C THR A 448 1.26 -26.37 5.27
N ALA A 449 1.00 -27.51 4.61
CA ALA A 449 0.73 -28.78 5.27
C ALA A 449 1.92 -29.32 6.07
N ALA A 450 3.14 -29.23 5.51
CA ALA A 450 4.37 -29.55 6.22
C ALA A 450 4.50 -28.70 7.49
N ARG A 451 4.20 -27.40 7.42
CA ARG A 451 4.24 -26.53 8.59
C ARG A 451 3.19 -26.89 9.66
N VAL A 452 1.99 -27.31 9.26
CA VAL A 452 1.00 -27.82 10.22
C VAL A 452 1.54 -29.03 10.97
N LYS A 453 2.15 -29.99 10.25
CA LYS A 453 2.75 -31.19 10.82
C LYS A 453 3.94 -30.87 11.75
N GLU A 454 4.84 -29.99 11.34
CA GLU A 454 5.96 -29.49 12.15
C GLU A 454 5.49 -28.78 13.43
N SER A 455 4.33 -28.12 13.38
CA SER A 455 3.72 -27.46 14.55
C SER A 455 2.99 -28.45 15.48
N GLY A 456 3.05 -29.76 15.22
CA GLY A 456 2.36 -30.80 15.97
C GLY A 456 0.89 -30.99 15.61
N GLY A 457 0.46 -30.45 14.46
CA GLY A 457 -0.88 -30.61 13.91
C GLY A 457 -1.06 -31.94 13.13
N PRO A 458 -2.25 -32.16 12.55
CA PRO A 458 -2.53 -33.37 11.79
C PRO A 458 -1.79 -33.40 10.45
N GLU A 459 -1.69 -34.59 9.86
CA GLU A 459 -1.32 -34.74 8.45
C GLU A 459 -2.49 -34.34 7.55
N VAL A 460 -2.21 -33.50 6.56
CA VAL A 460 -3.21 -32.98 5.61
C VAL A 460 -2.72 -33.27 4.21
N THR A 461 -3.54 -33.94 3.41
CA THR A 461 -3.18 -34.41 2.05
C THR A 461 -4.07 -33.83 0.95
N SER A 462 -5.15 -33.12 1.30
CA SER A 462 -5.99 -32.41 0.32
C SER A 462 -5.54 -30.95 0.18
N PHE A 463 -5.37 -30.52 -1.07
CA PHE A 463 -4.79 -29.23 -1.40
C PHE A 463 -5.54 -28.48 -2.49
N GLY A 464 -5.56 -27.16 -2.35
CA GLY A 464 -5.94 -26.22 -3.41
C GLY A 464 -6.50 -24.92 -2.84
N ASP A 465 -6.28 -23.82 -3.56
CA ASP A 465 -6.84 -22.52 -3.21
C ASP A 465 -8.30 -22.44 -3.70
N PRO A 466 -9.28 -22.10 -2.85
CA PRO A 466 -10.69 -22.04 -3.24
C PRO A 466 -11.00 -20.97 -4.29
N GLY A 467 -10.11 -19.98 -4.49
CA GLY A 467 -10.21 -19.03 -5.60
C GLY A 467 -10.18 -19.70 -6.98
N LEU A 468 -9.71 -20.96 -7.08
CA LEU A 468 -9.78 -21.76 -8.30
C LEU A 468 -11.22 -22.06 -8.76
N LEU A 469 -12.20 -21.97 -7.87
CA LEU A 469 -13.60 -22.28 -8.17
C LEU A 469 -14.34 -21.14 -8.88
N LEU A 470 -13.67 -20.03 -9.20
CA LEU A 470 -14.30 -18.89 -9.88
C LEU A 470 -15.00 -19.30 -11.18
N SER A 471 -14.37 -20.14 -12.03
CA SER A 471 -14.98 -20.64 -13.27
C SER A 471 -16.18 -21.57 -13.06
N ARG A 472 -16.33 -22.18 -11.87
CA ARG A 472 -17.52 -22.96 -11.50
C ARG A 472 -18.64 -22.06 -10.93
N ILE A 473 -18.28 -20.96 -10.27
CA ILE A 473 -19.23 -19.99 -9.71
C ILE A 473 -19.81 -19.09 -10.80
N TYR A 474 -18.94 -18.60 -11.70
CA TYR A 474 -19.27 -17.75 -12.83
C TYR A 474 -18.82 -18.42 -14.13
N PRO A 475 -19.59 -19.40 -14.63
CA PRO A 475 -19.24 -20.09 -15.87
C PRO A 475 -19.41 -19.15 -17.06
N TYR A 476 -18.33 -18.98 -17.82
CA TYR A 476 -18.36 -18.36 -19.14
C TYR A 476 -17.25 -18.96 -20.02
N GLU A 477 -17.49 -18.96 -21.33
CA GLU A 477 -16.50 -19.35 -22.32
C GLU A 477 -15.78 -18.12 -22.85
N ARG A 478 -14.45 -18.17 -22.90
CA ARG A 478 -13.64 -17.08 -23.43
C ARG A 478 -13.88 -16.97 -24.94
N GLY A 479 -14.36 -15.80 -25.38
CA GLY A 479 -14.59 -15.48 -26.79
C GLY A 479 -13.37 -14.85 -27.46
N GLU A 480 -13.63 -14.09 -28.52
CA GLU A 480 -12.62 -13.24 -29.16
C GLU A 480 -12.08 -12.20 -28.17
N THR A 481 -10.77 -12.01 -28.19
CA THR A 481 -10.08 -11.04 -27.33
C THR A 481 -9.99 -9.67 -28.01
N ASN A 482 -9.70 -8.65 -27.23
CA ASN A 482 -9.69 -7.26 -27.65
C ASN A 482 -8.35 -6.77 -28.21
N GLY A 483 -7.34 -7.66 -28.35
CA GLY A 483 -6.00 -7.30 -28.85
C GLY A 483 -5.14 -6.54 -27.84
N ARG A 484 -5.54 -6.48 -26.57
CA ARG A 484 -4.91 -5.66 -25.52
C ARG A 484 -4.42 -6.52 -24.36
N VAL A 485 -3.58 -5.92 -23.51
CA VAL A 485 -3.06 -6.52 -22.28
C VAL A 485 -3.60 -5.79 -21.07
N ALA A 486 -4.05 -6.52 -20.05
CA ALA A 486 -4.45 -5.92 -18.78
C ALA A 486 -3.32 -5.97 -17.76
N LEU A 487 -2.94 -4.83 -17.19
CA LEU A 487 -2.19 -4.76 -15.95
C LEU A 487 -3.16 -4.73 -14.76
N VAL A 488 -3.01 -5.67 -13.82
CA VAL A 488 -3.73 -5.64 -12.54
C VAL A 488 -2.74 -5.67 -11.39
N ARG A 489 -2.57 -4.55 -10.71
CA ARG A 489 -1.65 -4.43 -9.58
C ARG A 489 -2.31 -4.84 -8.27
N HIS A 490 -1.50 -5.44 -7.39
CA HIS A 490 -1.88 -5.55 -5.98
C HIS A 490 -2.06 -4.15 -5.39
N PHE A 491 -2.97 -3.98 -4.44
CA PHE A 491 -3.31 -2.63 -3.93
C PHE A 491 -2.09 -1.89 -3.31
N THR A 492 -1.08 -2.61 -2.82
CA THR A 492 0.18 -2.00 -2.32
C THR A 492 1.08 -1.47 -3.43
N HIS A 493 0.89 -1.94 -4.66
CA HIS A 493 1.58 -1.49 -5.87
C HIS A 493 0.76 -0.49 -6.69
N ALA A 494 -0.52 -0.25 -6.35
CA ALA A 494 -1.46 0.57 -7.13
C ALA A 494 -0.99 2.01 -7.36
N ASN A 495 -0.09 2.52 -6.53
CA ASN A 495 0.42 3.88 -6.65
C ASN A 495 1.86 3.97 -7.18
N LEU A 496 2.42 2.88 -7.68
CA LEU A 496 3.69 2.93 -8.41
C LEU A 496 3.52 3.70 -9.73
N PRO A 497 4.51 4.51 -10.17
CA PRO A 497 4.46 5.22 -11.44
C PRO A 497 4.81 4.27 -12.59
N VAL A 498 3.96 3.28 -12.84
CA VAL A 498 4.18 2.32 -13.91
C VAL A 498 3.87 2.99 -15.25
N VAL A 499 4.81 2.95 -16.18
CA VAL A 499 4.58 3.40 -17.56
C VAL A 499 4.08 2.21 -18.36
N LEU A 500 2.89 2.36 -18.95
CA LEU A 500 2.25 1.31 -19.74
C LEU A 500 2.63 1.44 -21.22
N PRO A 501 2.92 0.33 -21.93
CA PRO A 501 3.06 0.33 -23.37
C PRO A 501 1.73 0.65 -24.08
N GLU A 502 1.81 1.01 -25.35
CA GLU A 502 0.62 1.08 -26.20
C GLU A 502 -0.11 -0.28 -26.23
N GLY A 503 -1.45 -0.25 -26.25
CA GLY A 503 -2.25 -1.48 -26.23
C GLY A 503 -2.47 -2.09 -24.84
N TRP A 504 -2.03 -1.43 -23.77
CA TRP A 504 -2.27 -1.88 -22.39
C TRP A 504 -3.38 -1.07 -21.71
N ASP A 505 -4.16 -1.75 -20.88
CA ASP A 505 -5.10 -1.14 -19.93
C ASP A 505 -4.67 -1.46 -18.51
N GLU A 506 -5.04 -0.60 -17.56
CA GLU A 506 -4.94 -0.91 -16.15
C GLU A 506 -6.33 -1.12 -15.53
N LEU A 507 -6.47 -2.22 -14.77
CA LEU A 507 -7.67 -2.55 -14.04
C LEU A 507 -7.40 -2.52 -12.52
N SER A 508 -8.34 -1.94 -11.78
CA SER A 508 -8.27 -1.90 -10.31
C SER A 508 -8.58 -3.26 -9.70
N VAL A 509 -7.80 -3.66 -8.69
CA VAL A 509 -8.06 -4.85 -7.86
C VAL A 509 -9.03 -4.58 -6.71
N LEU A 510 -9.48 -3.32 -6.54
CA LEU A 510 -10.29 -2.89 -5.41
C LEU A 510 -11.79 -3.13 -5.65
N MET A 511 -12.34 -4.14 -4.98
CA MET A 511 -13.75 -4.52 -5.07
C MET A 511 -14.16 -5.42 -3.91
N SER A 512 -15.46 -5.54 -3.67
CA SER A 512 -15.99 -6.47 -2.65
C SER A 512 -17.27 -7.18 -3.04
N SER A 513 -18.13 -6.58 -3.88
CA SER A 513 -19.42 -7.18 -4.20
C SER A 513 -19.27 -8.38 -5.15
N PRO A 514 -20.11 -9.42 -5.02
CA PRO A 514 -20.17 -10.51 -5.99
C PRO A 514 -20.32 -10.06 -7.46
N GLU A 515 -21.10 -9.00 -7.74
CA GLU A 515 -21.27 -8.47 -9.11
C GLU A 515 -19.99 -7.84 -9.64
N ASP A 516 -19.30 -7.03 -8.82
CA ASP A 516 -18.04 -6.42 -9.23
C ASP A 516 -16.98 -7.50 -9.50
N ILE A 517 -16.97 -8.56 -8.68
CA ILE A 517 -16.08 -9.72 -8.87
C ILE A 517 -16.43 -10.46 -10.17
N GLU A 518 -17.72 -10.70 -10.46
CA GLU A 518 -18.15 -11.34 -11.71
C GLU A 518 -17.75 -10.49 -12.93
N ALA A 519 -18.05 -9.20 -12.89
CA ALA A 519 -17.72 -8.27 -13.95
C ALA A 519 -16.21 -8.20 -14.19
N PHE A 520 -15.42 -8.19 -13.11
CA PHE A 520 -13.97 -8.18 -13.18
C PHE A 520 -13.41 -9.45 -13.83
N VAL A 521 -13.82 -10.65 -13.40
CA VAL A 521 -13.29 -11.89 -13.99
C VAL A 521 -13.73 -12.11 -15.43
N ARG A 522 -14.92 -11.62 -15.82
CA ARG A 522 -15.35 -11.58 -17.24
C ARG A 522 -14.48 -10.62 -18.04
N ARG A 523 -14.24 -9.42 -17.49
CA ARG A 523 -13.39 -8.41 -18.12
C ARG A 523 -11.97 -8.91 -18.35
N LEU A 524 -11.39 -9.69 -17.44
CA LEU A 524 -10.08 -10.33 -17.65
C LEU A 524 -10.07 -11.25 -18.88
N GLY A 525 -11.16 -11.96 -19.14
CA GLY A 525 -11.29 -12.87 -20.28
C GLY A 525 -11.28 -12.18 -21.65
N GLU A 526 -11.59 -10.88 -21.69
CA GLU A 526 -11.58 -10.07 -22.91
C GLU A 526 -10.17 -9.71 -23.38
N TYR A 527 -9.15 -9.77 -22.52
CA TYR A 527 -7.77 -9.41 -22.86
C TYR A 527 -6.99 -10.58 -23.45
N ASP A 528 -5.99 -10.28 -24.29
CA ASP A 528 -5.08 -11.29 -24.86
C ASP A 528 -4.27 -11.96 -23.75
N ALA A 529 -3.80 -11.15 -22.80
CA ALA A 529 -3.07 -11.59 -21.61
C ALA A 529 -3.30 -10.65 -20.41
N VAL A 530 -3.05 -11.19 -19.21
CA VAL A 530 -3.10 -10.44 -17.94
C VAL A 530 -1.73 -10.43 -17.27
N VAL A 531 -1.17 -9.25 -17.06
CA VAL A 531 0.02 -9.06 -16.22
C VAL A 531 -0.43 -8.64 -14.84
N THR A 532 0.02 -9.34 -13.80
CA THR A 532 -0.48 -9.07 -12.46
C THR A 532 0.59 -9.19 -11.39
N SER A 533 0.51 -8.33 -10.38
CA SER A 533 1.29 -8.49 -9.15
C SER A 533 0.42 -9.01 -7.99
N ALA A 534 -0.83 -9.41 -8.27
CA ALA A 534 -1.80 -9.88 -7.28
C ALA A 534 -2.06 -11.38 -7.47
N MET A 535 -1.61 -12.21 -6.53
CA MET A 535 -1.70 -13.68 -6.61
C MET A 535 -3.10 -14.19 -6.98
N HIS A 536 -4.17 -13.66 -6.37
CA HIS A 536 -5.52 -14.16 -6.64
C HIS A 536 -6.02 -13.80 -8.04
N VAL A 537 -5.49 -12.75 -8.68
CA VAL A 537 -5.80 -12.45 -10.09
C VAL A 537 -5.16 -13.52 -10.99
N MET A 538 -3.92 -13.95 -10.69
CA MET A 538 -3.29 -15.10 -11.36
C MET A 538 -4.09 -16.39 -11.12
N ILE A 539 -4.58 -16.63 -9.89
CA ILE A 539 -5.45 -17.78 -9.59
C ILE A 539 -6.73 -17.74 -10.42
N ALA A 540 -7.35 -16.57 -10.57
CA ALA A 540 -8.51 -16.39 -11.46
C ALA A 540 -8.14 -16.71 -12.91
N CYS A 541 -6.99 -16.23 -13.40
CA CYS A 541 -6.52 -16.54 -14.74
C CYS A 541 -6.37 -18.06 -14.94
N HIS A 542 -5.77 -18.78 -13.98
CA HIS A 542 -5.63 -20.24 -14.04
C HIS A 542 -6.96 -21.00 -13.94
N SER A 543 -7.96 -20.42 -13.25
CA SER A 543 -9.32 -20.97 -13.17
C SER A 543 -10.04 -20.96 -14.52
N TYR A 544 -9.79 -19.93 -15.34
CA TYR A 544 -10.39 -19.74 -16.67
C TYR A 544 -9.49 -20.15 -17.84
N GLY A 545 -8.19 -20.38 -17.61
CA GLY A 545 -7.20 -20.58 -18.67
C GLY A 545 -6.82 -19.31 -19.43
N ILE A 546 -6.85 -18.15 -18.76
CA ILE A 546 -6.43 -16.86 -19.33
C ILE A 546 -4.90 -16.79 -19.30
N PRO A 547 -4.22 -16.44 -20.41
CA PRO A 547 -2.77 -16.23 -20.42
C PRO A 547 -2.38 -15.15 -19.42
N CYS A 548 -1.43 -15.44 -18.52
CA CYS A 548 -1.02 -14.46 -17.53
C CYS A 548 0.47 -14.51 -17.18
N ALA A 549 0.96 -13.39 -16.64
CA ALA A 549 2.30 -13.26 -16.07
C ALA A 549 2.21 -12.72 -14.64
N LEU A 550 2.91 -13.37 -13.71
CA LEU A 550 3.04 -12.90 -12.33
C LEU A 550 4.32 -12.06 -12.21
N VAL A 551 4.18 -10.80 -11.83
CA VAL A 551 5.30 -9.85 -11.74
C VAL A 551 5.41 -9.19 -10.37
N VAL A 552 6.59 -8.66 -10.09
CA VAL A 552 6.87 -7.72 -9.01
C VAL A 552 7.74 -6.59 -9.56
N PHE A 553 7.59 -5.38 -9.03
CA PHE A 553 8.37 -4.24 -9.50
C PHE A 553 9.70 -4.17 -8.75
N GLU A 554 10.78 -3.91 -9.48
CA GLU A 554 12.14 -3.81 -8.92
C GLU A 554 12.20 -2.82 -7.74
N GLY A 555 12.78 -3.27 -6.63
CA GLY A 555 12.89 -2.49 -5.38
C GLY A 555 11.63 -2.50 -4.51
N MET A 556 10.58 -3.22 -4.90
CA MET A 556 9.31 -3.34 -4.18
C MET A 556 9.00 -4.78 -3.73
N GLU A 557 9.96 -5.69 -3.82
CA GLU A 557 9.79 -7.13 -3.56
C GLU A 557 9.29 -7.42 -2.13
N GLY A 558 9.71 -6.60 -1.16
CA GLY A 558 9.30 -6.73 0.24
C GLY A 558 7.95 -6.10 0.60
N THR A 559 7.26 -5.44 -0.34
CA THR A 559 6.01 -4.71 -0.04
C THR A 559 4.76 -5.58 -0.06
N VAL A 560 4.85 -6.74 -0.69
CA VAL A 560 3.83 -7.79 -0.60
C VAL A 560 4.20 -8.71 0.58
N HIS A 561 3.28 -8.90 1.52
CA HIS A 561 3.57 -9.65 2.75
C HIS A 561 4.01 -11.10 2.47
N GLY A 562 5.14 -11.50 3.05
CA GLY A 562 5.65 -12.87 3.04
C GLY A 562 7.09 -13.00 2.50
N ASN A 563 7.59 -14.24 2.45
CA ASN A 563 8.91 -14.58 1.87
C ASN A 563 8.78 -15.34 0.53
N GLY A 564 7.67 -15.15 -0.18
CA GLY A 564 7.40 -15.81 -1.47
C GLY A 564 6.73 -17.18 -1.38
N VAL A 565 6.79 -17.86 -0.22
CA VAL A 565 6.26 -19.24 -0.02
C VAL A 565 4.85 -19.46 -0.56
N LYS A 566 3.98 -18.44 -0.49
CA LYS A 566 2.59 -18.53 -0.96
C LYS A 566 2.44 -18.91 -2.44
N TYR A 567 3.36 -18.49 -3.33
CA TYR A 567 3.25 -18.71 -4.77
C TYR A 567 3.63 -20.14 -5.13
N ARG A 568 4.76 -20.63 -4.59
CA ARG A 568 5.14 -22.03 -4.65
C ARG A 568 4.11 -22.97 -4.04
N ASP A 569 3.62 -22.64 -2.85
CA ASP A 569 2.63 -23.47 -2.15
C ASP A 569 1.33 -23.58 -2.96
N TYR A 570 0.86 -22.47 -3.52
CA TYR A 570 -0.26 -22.46 -4.47
C TYR A 570 0.00 -23.37 -5.67
N SER A 571 1.12 -23.17 -6.37
CA SER A 571 1.41 -23.87 -7.63
C SER A 571 1.41 -25.40 -7.44
N LEU A 572 2.03 -25.86 -6.34
CA LEU A 572 2.05 -27.27 -5.97
C LEU A 572 0.66 -27.79 -5.57
N GLY A 573 -0.08 -27.05 -4.75
CA GLY A 573 -1.40 -27.47 -4.28
C GLY A 573 -2.47 -27.49 -5.38
N ALA A 574 -2.39 -26.57 -6.33
CA ALA A 574 -3.22 -26.53 -7.53
C ALA A 574 -2.81 -27.58 -8.59
N GLY A 575 -1.66 -28.25 -8.42
CA GLY A 575 -1.18 -29.25 -9.36
C GLY A 575 -0.81 -28.66 -10.73
N LEU A 576 -0.24 -27.46 -10.74
CA LEU A 576 0.17 -26.79 -11.98
C LEU A 576 1.38 -27.49 -12.62
N SER A 577 1.54 -27.30 -13.93
CA SER A 577 2.67 -27.84 -14.71
C SER A 577 4.04 -27.35 -14.24
N ARG A 578 4.08 -26.17 -13.61
CA ARG A 578 5.29 -25.53 -13.08
C ARG A 578 5.01 -24.72 -11.83
N THR A 579 6.07 -24.37 -11.12
CA THR A 579 6.00 -23.39 -10.03
C THR A 579 6.02 -21.97 -10.60
N PHE A 580 5.06 -21.15 -10.19
CA PHE A 580 5.04 -19.72 -10.52
C PHE A 580 5.62 -18.92 -9.36
N GLU A 581 6.53 -18.01 -9.69
CA GLU A 581 7.09 -17.00 -8.79
C GLU A 581 7.04 -15.64 -9.50
N PRO A 582 6.92 -14.53 -8.77
CA PRO A 582 6.88 -13.22 -9.39
C PRO A 582 8.21 -12.88 -10.05
N VAL A 583 8.16 -12.47 -11.31
CA VAL A 583 9.33 -11.98 -12.06
C VAL A 583 9.52 -10.49 -11.79
N GLY A 584 10.74 -10.09 -11.43
CA GLY A 584 11.11 -8.69 -11.27
C GLY A 584 11.06 -7.95 -12.59
N VAL A 585 10.36 -6.82 -12.63
CA VAL A 585 10.24 -5.95 -13.82
C VAL A 585 10.48 -4.48 -13.45
N PRO A 586 11.01 -3.66 -14.38
CA PRO A 586 11.11 -2.22 -14.18
C PRO A 586 9.73 -1.56 -14.10
N LEU A 587 9.70 -0.30 -13.62
CA LEU A 587 8.47 0.52 -13.63
C LEU A 587 8.05 0.92 -15.04
N ASP A 588 9.00 1.02 -15.98
CA ASP A 588 8.69 1.23 -17.40
C ASP A 588 8.50 -0.12 -18.10
N LEU A 589 7.25 -0.49 -18.34
CA LEU A 589 6.91 -1.77 -18.95
C LEU A 589 7.17 -1.78 -20.46
N ASN A 590 7.56 -0.67 -21.10
CA ASN A 590 8.05 -0.68 -22.48
C ASN A 590 9.37 -1.47 -22.60
N ALA A 591 10.14 -1.57 -21.52
CA ALA A 591 11.38 -2.33 -21.46
C ALA A 591 11.17 -3.83 -21.21
N VAL A 592 9.92 -4.30 -21.07
CA VAL A 592 9.61 -5.69 -20.72
C VAL A 592 9.20 -6.49 -21.95
N ASN A 593 9.88 -7.62 -22.19
CA ASN A 593 9.49 -8.57 -23.23
C ASN A 593 8.31 -9.44 -22.75
N LEU A 594 7.08 -8.94 -22.93
CA LEU A 594 5.87 -9.59 -22.44
C LEU A 594 5.69 -11.05 -22.91
N PRO A 595 5.88 -11.40 -24.20
CA PRO A 595 5.76 -12.78 -24.67
C PRO A 595 6.59 -13.82 -23.89
N GLU A 596 7.72 -13.43 -23.30
CA GLU A 596 8.57 -14.35 -22.53
C GLU A 596 8.04 -14.64 -21.12
N LEU A 597 7.19 -13.75 -20.59
CA LEU A 597 6.66 -13.86 -19.22
C LEU A 597 5.29 -14.53 -19.16
N VAL A 598 4.47 -14.34 -20.20
CA VAL A 598 3.09 -14.81 -20.24
C VAL A 598 3.04 -16.31 -20.48
N VAL A 599 2.30 -17.01 -19.62
CA VAL A 599 2.01 -18.44 -19.80
C VAL A 599 0.53 -18.71 -19.64
N THR A 600 0.05 -19.62 -20.49
CA THR A 600 -1.30 -20.16 -20.40
C THR A 600 -1.27 -21.43 -19.60
N GLU A 601 -1.86 -21.38 -18.41
CA GLU A 601 -2.01 -22.51 -17.51
C GLU A 601 -3.50 -22.62 -17.14
N ARG A 602 -4.05 -23.83 -17.16
CA ARG A 602 -5.43 -24.09 -16.74
C ARG A 602 -5.47 -25.26 -15.77
N VAL A 603 -6.11 -25.05 -14.63
CA VAL A 603 -6.28 -26.12 -13.63
C VAL A 603 -7.19 -27.22 -14.16
N SER A 604 -6.87 -28.48 -13.84
CA SER A 604 -7.65 -29.63 -14.27
C SER A 604 -9.03 -29.68 -13.59
N GLU A 605 -10.03 -30.20 -14.31
CA GLU A 605 -11.38 -30.37 -13.76
C GLU A 605 -11.40 -31.25 -12.50
N ALA A 606 -10.56 -32.30 -12.46
CA ALA A 606 -10.42 -33.15 -11.29
C ALA A 606 -9.92 -32.37 -10.05
N LYS A 607 -9.00 -31.42 -10.22
CA LYS A 607 -8.55 -30.55 -9.13
C LYS A 607 -9.65 -29.58 -8.71
N LEU A 608 -10.43 -29.04 -9.65
CA LEU A 608 -11.59 -28.19 -9.32
C LEU A 608 -12.63 -28.97 -8.51
N ASP A 609 -12.89 -30.23 -8.86
CA ASP A 609 -13.81 -31.09 -8.12
C ASP A 609 -13.30 -31.40 -6.69
N GLU A 610 -11.99 -31.67 -6.53
CA GLU A 610 -11.36 -31.84 -5.21
C GLU A 610 -11.53 -30.59 -4.33
N VAL A 611 -11.25 -29.41 -4.88
CA VAL A 611 -11.36 -28.15 -4.13
C VAL A 611 -12.82 -27.84 -3.77
N ALA A 612 -13.76 -28.09 -4.69
CA ALA A 612 -15.19 -27.95 -4.41
C ALA A 612 -15.65 -28.89 -3.29
N GLU A 613 -15.19 -30.13 -3.29
CA GLU A 613 -15.53 -31.12 -2.26
C GLU A 613 -14.93 -30.78 -0.90
N ALA A 614 -13.70 -30.25 -0.87
CA ALA A 614 -13.10 -29.74 0.36
C ALA A 614 -13.93 -28.59 0.98
N ILE A 615 -14.51 -27.71 0.16
CA ILE A 615 -15.41 -26.64 0.64
C ILE A 615 -16.69 -27.23 1.23
N ARG A 616 -17.34 -28.18 0.55
CA ARG A 616 -18.55 -28.85 1.10
C ARG A 616 -18.25 -29.56 2.41
N THR A 617 -17.14 -30.32 2.46
CA THR A 617 -16.67 -31.00 3.66
C THR A 617 -16.42 -30.02 4.82
N ALA A 618 -15.86 -28.84 4.54
CA ALA A 618 -15.64 -27.81 5.55
C ALA A 618 -16.96 -27.23 6.10
N VAL A 619 -17.97 -27.03 5.25
CA VAL A 619 -19.31 -26.60 5.65
C VAL A 619 -19.96 -27.65 6.56
N ASP A 620 -19.93 -28.92 6.17
CA ASP A 620 -20.52 -30.02 6.94
C ASP A 620 -19.79 -30.23 8.27
N THR A 621 -18.46 -30.18 8.25
CA THR A 621 -17.63 -30.26 9.46
C THR A 621 -17.93 -29.12 10.42
N TRP A 622 -18.09 -27.90 9.91
CA TRP A 622 -18.49 -26.77 10.74
C TRP A 622 -19.90 -26.97 11.32
N ALA A 623 -20.87 -27.39 10.51
CA ALA A 623 -22.25 -27.61 10.95
C ALA A 623 -22.34 -28.67 12.06
N ALA A 624 -21.63 -29.80 11.90
CA ALA A 624 -21.56 -30.86 12.90
C ALA A 624 -20.94 -30.38 14.22
N ARG A 625 -19.95 -29.48 14.16
CA ARG A 625 -19.32 -28.90 15.35
C ARG A 625 -20.16 -27.80 15.99
N ALA A 626 -20.96 -27.07 15.22
CA ALA A 626 -21.85 -26.02 15.71
C ALA A 626 -23.08 -26.59 16.43
N ALA A 627 -23.47 -27.83 16.12
CA ALA A 627 -24.56 -28.56 16.78
C ALA A 627 -24.17 -29.20 18.14
N ARG A 628 -22.86 -29.27 18.44
CA ARG A 628 -22.32 -29.75 19.73
C ARG A 628 -22.00 -28.58 20.64
#